data_AF-S8C0M4-F1
#
_entry.id   AF-S8C0M4-F1
#
_cell.length_a   1.000
_cell.length_b   1.000
_cell.length_c   1.000
_cell.angle_alpha   90.00
_cell.angle_beta   90.00
_cell.angle_gamma   90.00
#
_symmetry.space_group_name_H-M   'P 1'
#
loop_
_entity.id
_entity.type
_entity.pdbx_description
1 polymer ?
#
loop_
_entity_poly.entity_id
_entity_poly.type
_entity_poly.pdbx_seq_one_letter_code
_entity_poly.pdbx_strand_id
1 'polypeptide(L)'
;VFRNDPHLSPLPVAIIQSWYQRQGYVKSMSDLIEKELQNFPDPKEEAMIFFSAHGVPVSYVENAGDPYRDQMEDCIFLIMQELKSRGVNNPHTLAYQSRVGPVQWLKPYTDEVLVKLGQEGVKSLLAVPVSFVSEHIETLEEIDMEYRELALDSGIVNWGRVPALNCTPAFIDDLADAVVEALPSAVGMPAAAAAGRNDDEDDDDAVSYAVKMIFGSILAFLLVLSPKAMSAFRNHVL
;
A
#
# COMPACT_ATOMS: atom_id res chain seq x y z
N VAL A 1 -12.66 19.56 13.39
CA VAL A 1 -11.70 20.24 14.29
C VAL A 1 -10.95 21.37 13.58
N PHE A 2 -10.12 21.11 12.56
CA PHE A 2 -9.32 22.16 11.87
C PHE A 2 -10.12 23.32 11.24
N ARG A 3 -11.27 23.03 10.61
CA ARG A 3 -12.10 24.07 9.94
C ARG A 3 -12.84 25.01 10.91
N ASN A 4 -13.05 24.57 12.14
CA ASN A 4 -13.86 25.30 13.13
C ASN A 4 -12.99 25.96 14.22
N ASP A 5 -11.67 25.75 14.17
CA ASP A 5 -10.73 26.34 15.11
C ASP A 5 -10.28 27.71 14.57
N PRO A 6 -10.45 28.80 15.34
CA PRO A 6 -10.17 30.16 14.89
C PRO A 6 -8.68 30.45 14.63
N HIS A 7 -7.78 29.61 15.13
CA HIS A 7 -6.34 29.72 14.92
C HIS A 7 -5.85 28.84 13.78
N LEU A 8 -6.47 27.68 13.57
CA LEU A 8 -6.08 26.74 12.51
C LEU A 8 -6.78 26.99 11.18
N SER A 9 -8.03 27.48 11.19
CA SER A 9 -8.77 27.76 9.96
C SER A 9 -8.08 28.78 9.02
N PRO A 10 -7.46 29.88 9.50
CA PRO A 10 -6.80 30.83 8.59
C PRO A 10 -5.44 30.34 8.08
N LEU A 11 -4.89 29.24 8.60
CA LEU A 11 -3.58 28.74 8.15
C LEU A 11 -3.67 28.28 6.69
N PRO A 12 -2.79 28.76 5.80
CA PRO A 12 -2.74 28.28 4.42
C PRO A 12 -2.42 26.79 4.37
N VAL A 13 -3.25 26.02 3.68
CA VAL A 13 -3.05 24.58 3.47
C VAL A 13 -3.06 24.28 1.98
N ALA A 14 -2.08 23.49 1.55
CA ALA A 14 -2.08 22.80 0.26
C ALA A 14 -2.17 21.29 0.53
N ILE A 15 -2.96 20.57 -0.28
CA ILE A 15 -3.13 19.11 -0.17
C ILE A 15 -2.67 18.48 -1.47
N ILE A 16 -1.62 17.67 -1.40
CA ILE A 16 -1.20 16.80 -2.49
C ILE A 16 -2.04 15.53 -2.39
N GLN A 17 -3.07 15.41 -3.22
CA GLN A 17 -4.06 14.32 -3.13
C GLN A 17 -3.47 12.97 -3.56
N SER A 18 -2.59 12.97 -4.56
CA SER A 18 -1.90 11.78 -5.06
C SER A 18 -0.57 12.19 -5.70
N TRP A 19 0.37 11.24 -5.76
CA TRP A 19 1.74 11.48 -6.22
C TRP A 19 2.40 10.23 -6.84
N TYR A 20 1.62 9.20 -7.14
CA TYR A 20 2.13 7.92 -7.62
C TYR A 20 2.76 7.99 -9.02
N GLN A 21 2.42 8.99 -9.84
CA GLN A 21 3.03 9.19 -11.17
C GLN A 21 4.38 9.93 -11.12
N ARG A 22 4.80 10.42 -9.95
CA ARG A 22 6.00 11.24 -9.85
C ARG A 22 7.23 10.43 -10.26
N GLN A 23 8.09 11.07 -11.04
CA GLN A 23 9.19 10.39 -11.71
C GLN A 23 10.24 9.86 -10.73
N GLY A 24 10.48 10.57 -9.62
CA GLY A 24 11.41 10.10 -8.60
C GLY A 24 10.89 8.86 -7.86
N TYR A 25 9.59 8.82 -7.55
CA TYR A 25 8.95 7.59 -7.04
C TYR A 25 9.09 6.42 -8.01
N VAL A 26 8.64 6.58 -9.27
CA VAL A 26 8.66 5.52 -10.29
C VAL A 26 10.08 4.99 -10.49
N LYS A 27 11.06 5.88 -10.68
CA LYS A 27 12.46 5.50 -10.88
C LYS A 27 13.06 4.82 -9.65
N SER A 28 12.76 5.32 -8.45
CA SER A 28 13.25 4.71 -7.21
C SER A 28 12.71 3.29 -7.03
N MET A 29 11.43 3.07 -7.30
CA MET A 29 10.85 1.72 -7.28
C MET A 29 11.49 0.82 -8.34
N SER A 30 11.66 1.30 -9.57
CA SER A 30 12.32 0.55 -10.63
C SER A 30 13.79 0.21 -10.29
N ASP A 31 14.54 1.12 -9.66
CA ASP A 31 15.92 0.87 -9.22
C ASP A 31 15.97 -0.26 -8.18
N LEU A 32 15.05 -0.26 -7.21
CA LEU A 32 14.98 -1.30 -6.18
C LEU A 32 14.57 -2.65 -6.75
N ILE A 33 13.60 -2.68 -7.68
CA ILE A 33 13.17 -3.91 -8.37
C ILE A 33 14.34 -4.48 -9.19
N GLU A 34 15.00 -3.66 -10.00
CA GLU A 34 16.12 -4.10 -10.85
C GLU A 34 17.29 -4.64 -10.02
N LYS A 35 17.58 -3.98 -8.89
CA LYS A 35 18.60 -4.42 -7.94
C LYS A 35 18.27 -5.79 -7.35
N GLU A 36 17.04 -5.99 -6.87
CA GLU A 36 16.66 -7.28 -6.27
C GLU A 36 16.54 -8.41 -7.29
N LEU A 37 16.17 -8.10 -8.54
CA LEU A 37 16.20 -9.10 -9.63
C LEU A 37 17.61 -9.69 -9.80
N GLN A 38 18.69 -8.93 -9.59
CA GLN A 38 20.07 -9.45 -9.72
C GLN A 38 20.42 -10.55 -8.71
N ASN A 39 19.62 -10.71 -7.65
CA ASN A 39 19.82 -11.76 -6.66
C ASN A 39 19.24 -13.12 -7.11
N PHE A 40 18.51 -13.16 -8.22
CA PHE A 40 17.94 -14.39 -8.77
C PHE A 40 18.95 -15.11 -9.68
N PRO A 41 18.88 -16.45 -9.82
CA PRO A 41 19.77 -17.22 -10.70
C PRO A 41 19.68 -16.82 -12.17
N ASP A 42 18.46 -16.52 -12.64
CA ASP A 42 18.19 -15.93 -13.95
C ASP A 42 17.32 -14.66 -13.77
N PRO A 43 17.96 -13.49 -13.58
CA PRO A 43 17.25 -12.22 -13.35
C PRO A 43 16.33 -11.81 -14.50
N LYS A 44 16.64 -12.19 -15.74
CA LYS A 44 16.04 -11.59 -16.95
C LYS A 44 14.99 -12.46 -17.62
N GLU A 45 15.00 -13.78 -17.40
CA GLU A 45 14.08 -14.68 -18.11
C GLU A 45 13.12 -15.49 -17.23
N GLU A 46 13.30 -15.54 -15.89
CA GLU A 46 12.49 -16.47 -15.07
C GLU A 46 11.72 -15.84 -13.89
N ALA A 47 12.15 -14.69 -13.35
CA ALA A 47 11.49 -14.13 -12.17
C ALA A 47 10.18 -13.42 -12.51
N MET A 48 9.07 -13.89 -11.93
CA MET A 48 7.77 -13.21 -11.92
C MET A 48 7.82 -12.03 -10.94
N ILE A 49 7.55 -10.82 -11.42
CA ILE A 49 7.38 -9.65 -10.56
C ILE A 49 5.97 -9.67 -9.98
N PHE A 50 5.85 -9.79 -8.67
CA PHE A 50 4.58 -9.92 -7.98
C PHE A 50 4.31 -8.67 -7.14
N PHE A 51 3.48 -7.76 -7.66
CA PHE A 51 3.06 -6.58 -6.92
C PHE A 51 2.01 -6.97 -5.87
N SER A 52 2.29 -6.67 -4.61
CA SER A 52 1.37 -6.85 -3.48
C SER A 52 0.96 -5.47 -2.96
N ALA A 53 -0.34 -5.18 -3.03
CA ALA A 53 -0.93 -3.95 -2.53
C ALA A 53 -1.93 -4.27 -1.43
N HIS A 54 -2.10 -3.42 -0.42
CA HIS A 54 -3.14 -3.63 0.58
C HIS A 54 -4.53 -3.63 -0.09
N GLY A 55 -5.37 -4.60 0.24
CA GLY A 55 -6.73 -4.65 -0.30
C GLY A 55 -7.62 -3.53 0.22
N VAL A 56 -8.72 -3.25 -0.47
CA VAL A 56 -9.81 -2.44 0.10
C VAL A 56 -11.15 -3.15 -0.15
N PRO A 57 -12.17 -2.90 0.67
CA PRO A 57 -13.52 -3.37 0.39
C PRO A 57 -13.99 -2.91 -0.99
N VAL A 58 -14.61 -3.81 -1.76
CA VAL A 58 -15.10 -3.51 -3.12
C VAL A 58 -16.06 -2.32 -3.13
N SER A 59 -16.87 -2.18 -2.08
CA SER A 59 -17.81 -1.07 -1.93
C SER A 59 -17.14 0.30 -1.94
N TYR A 60 -15.88 0.43 -1.53
CA TYR A 60 -15.18 1.72 -1.55
C TYR A 60 -14.89 2.15 -2.99
N VAL A 61 -14.47 1.20 -3.83
CA VAL A 61 -14.18 1.48 -5.25
C VAL A 61 -15.46 1.62 -6.05
N GLU A 62 -16.39 0.66 -5.95
CA GLU A 62 -17.56 0.61 -6.83
C GLU A 62 -18.68 1.57 -6.41
N ASN A 63 -18.93 1.74 -5.11
CA ASN A 63 -20.04 2.55 -4.64
C ASN A 63 -19.62 3.96 -4.23
N ALA A 64 -18.44 4.10 -3.61
CA ALA A 64 -17.94 5.40 -3.15
C ALA A 64 -17.00 6.09 -4.16
N GLY A 65 -16.63 5.42 -5.25
CA GLY A 65 -15.79 6.00 -6.31
C GLY A 65 -14.35 6.23 -5.89
N ASP A 66 -13.83 5.43 -4.95
CA ASP A 66 -12.44 5.51 -4.50
C ASP A 66 -11.50 5.19 -5.68
N PRO A 67 -10.54 6.09 -6.02
CA PRO A 67 -9.67 5.93 -7.18
C PRO A 67 -8.53 4.92 -6.95
N TYR A 68 -8.43 4.31 -5.76
CA TYR A 68 -7.30 3.48 -5.35
C TYR A 68 -6.94 2.39 -6.37
N ARG A 69 -7.91 1.63 -6.88
CA ARG A 69 -7.65 0.56 -7.86
C ARG A 69 -7.01 1.12 -9.12
N ASP A 70 -7.63 2.14 -9.70
CA ASP A 70 -7.22 2.69 -10.98
C ASP A 70 -5.84 3.39 -10.85
N GLN A 71 -5.58 4.08 -9.72
CA GLN A 71 -4.27 4.66 -9.42
C GLN A 71 -3.19 3.60 -9.19
N MET A 72 -3.52 2.48 -8.53
CA MET A 72 -2.59 1.39 -8.29
C MET A 72 -2.18 0.71 -9.60
N GLU A 73 -3.15 0.43 -10.48
CA GLU A 73 -2.90 -0.16 -11.80
C GLU A 73 -2.07 0.78 -12.69
N ASP A 74 -2.36 2.09 -12.69
CA ASP A 74 -1.58 3.10 -13.42
C ASP A 74 -0.15 3.25 -12.84
N CYS A 75 0.00 3.23 -11.51
CA CYS A 75 1.29 3.23 -10.84
C CYS A 75 2.17 2.05 -11.30
N ILE A 76 1.62 0.83 -11.27
CA ILE A 76 2.32 -0.38 -11.71
C ILE A 76 2.65 -0.31 -13.20
N PHE A 77 1.73 0.19 -14.02
CA PHE A 77 1.98 0.41 -15.44
C PHE A 77 3.19 1.32 -15.66
N LEU A 78 3.29 2.44 -14.95
CA LEU A 78 4.42 3.38 -15.05
C LEU A 78 5.75 2.75 -14.59
N ILE A 79 5.74 2.00 -13.48
CA ILE A 79 6.93 1.27 -12.99
C ILE A 79 7.39 0.24 -14.03
N MET A 80 6.47 -0.54 -14.59
CA MET A 80 6.78 -1.55 -15.60
C MET A 80 7.22 -0.93 -16.92
N GLN A 81 6.69 0.24 -17.29
CA GLN A 81 7.16 1.00 -18.46
C GLN A 81 8.60 1.48 -18.28
N GLU A 82 8.94 2.01 -17.10
CA GLU A 82 10.30 2.43 -16.75
C GLU A 82 11.26 1.22 -16.77
N LEU A 83 10.90 0.10 -16.15
CA LEU A 83 11.68 -1.15 -16.19
C LEU A 83 11.91 -1.65 -17.62
N LYS A 84 10.86 -1.64 -18.46
CA LYS A 84 10.97 -2.02 -19.88
C LYS A 84 11.93 -1.12 -20.64
N SER A 85 11.93 0.19 -20.36
CA SER A 85 12.87 1.14 -20.99
C SER A 85 14.33 0.83 -20.67
N ARG A 86 14.58 0.16 -19.54
CA ARG A 86 15.90 -0.30 -19.06
C ARG A 86 16.27 -1.71 -19.53
N GLY A 87 15.38 -2.37 -20.28
CA GLY A 87 15.60 -3.73 -20.79
C GLY A 87 15.16 -4.84 -19.83
N VAL A 88 14.44 -4.51 -18.76
CA VAL A 88 13.81 -5.49 -17.85
C VAL A 88 12.41 -5.83 -18.41
N ASN A 89 12.23 -7.06 -18.89
CA ASN A 89 11.00 -7.51 -19.57
C ASN A 89 10.29 -8.65 -18.84
N ASN A 90 10.57 -8.81 -17.54
CA ASN A 90 9.98 -9.85 -16.71
C ASN A 90 8.43 -9.76 -16.72
N PRO A 91 7.75 -10.92 -16.68
CA PRO A 91 6.30 -10.93 -16.49
C PRO A 91 5.95 -10.37 -15.11
N HIS A 92 4.77 -9.78 -15.00
CA HIS A 92 4.28 -9.25 -13.73
C HIS A 92 2.80 -9.57 -13.49
N THR A 93 2.40 -9.53 -12.23
CA THR A 93 1.01 -9.59 -11.80
C THR A 93 0.79 -8.74 -10.55
N LEU A 94 -0.47 -8.38 -10.29
CA LEU A 94 -0.91 -7.63 -9.12
C LEU A 94 -1.88 -8.48 -8.31
N ALA A 95 -1.70 -8.51 -6.99
CA ALA A 95 -2.66 -9.04 -6.05
C ALA A 95 -2.81 -8.14 -4.82
N TYR A 96 -3.91 -8.34 -4.10
CA TYR A 96 -4.31 -7.57 -2.94
C TYR A 96 -4.23 -8.40 -1.66
N GLN A 97 -3.48 -7.89 -0.67
CA GLN A 97 -3.22 -8.54 0.61
C GLN A 97 -4.13 -8.04 1.74
N SER A 98 -3.96 -8.61 2.95
CA SER A 98 -4.51 -8.10 4.21
C SER A 98 -6.05 -7.98 4.27
N ARG A 99 -6.77 -8.86 3.56
CA ARG A 99 -8.24 -8.93 3.66
C ARG A 99 -8.68 -9.37 5.05
N VAL A 100 -9.65 -8.68 5.65
CA VAL A 100 -10.20 -9.03 6.96
C VAL A 100 -11.73 -9.03 6.98
N GLY A 101 -12.29 -9.91 7.82
CA GLY A 101 -13.74 -10.02 8.00
C GLY A 101 -14.48 -10.61 6.78
N PRO A 102 -15.83 -10.60 6.83
CA PRO A 102 -16.65 -11.33 5.86
C PRO A 102 -17.02 -10.52 4.61
N VAL A 103 -16.62 -9.25 4.51
CA VAL A 103 -16.97 -8.39 3.37
C VAL A 103 -16.16 -8.76 2.13
N GLN A 104 -16.63 -8.36 0.94
CA GLN A 104 -15.88 -8.58 -0.29
C GLN A 104 -14.78 -7.54 -0.44
N TRP A 105 -13.57 -8.01 -0.73
CA TRP A 105 -12.38 -7.18 -0.96
C TRP A 105 -11.97 -7.20 -2.44
N LEU A 106 -11.18 -6.22 -2.85
CA LEU A 106 -10.58 -6.20 -4.19
C LEU A 106 -9.79 -7.48 -4.45
N LYS A 107 -9.92 -7.96 -5.70
CA LYS A 107 -9.31 -9.19 -6.21
C LYS A 107 -8.28 -8.84 -7.29
N PRO A 108 -7.30 -9.71 -7.54
CA PRO A 108 -7.14 -11.04 -6.96
C PRO A 108 -6.46 -11.02 -5.58
N TYR A 109 -6.68 -12.05 -4.75
CA TYR A 109 -6.13 -12.09 -3.40
C TYR A 109 -4.73 -12.69 -3.37
N THR A 110 -3.83 -12.10 -2.59
CA THR A 110 -2.40 -12.48 -2.55
C THR A 110 -2.20 -13.97 -2.24
N ASP A 111 -2.87 -14.48 -1.21
CA ASP A 111 -2.81 -15.89 -0.82
C ASP A 111 -3.25 -16.85 -1.94
N GLU A 112 -4.36 -16.55 -2.61
CA GLU A 112 -4.88 -17.36 -3.72
C GLU A 112 -3.99 -17.31 -4.97
N VAL A 113 -3.42 -16.13 -5.28
CA VAL A 113 -2.53 -15.98 -6.44
C VAL A 113 -1.21 -16.70 -6.23
N LEU A 114 -0.61 -16.64 -5.03
CA LEU A 114 0.64 -17.33 -4.73
C LEU A 114 0.50 -18.85 -4.91
N VAL A 115 -0.59 -19.44 -4.41
CA VAL A 115 -0.90 -20.87 -4.61
C VAL A 115 -1.03 -21.19 -6.10
N LYS A 116 -1.78 -20.38 -6.83
CA LYS A 116 -1.99 -20.56 -8.26
C LYS A 116 -0.68 -20.51 -9.05
N LEU A 117 0.17 -19.50 -8.82
CA LEU A 117 1.44 -19.34 -9.53
C LEU A 117 2.38 -20.52 -9.29
N GLY A 118 2.45 -21.01 -8.04
CA GLY A 118 3.22 -22.21 -7.71
C GLY A 118 2.72 -23.46 -8.45
N GLN A 119 1.40 -23.65 -8.52
CA GLN A 119 0.76 -24.74 -9.27
C GLN A 119 0.96 -24.64 -10.78
N GLU A 120 1.01 -23.42 -11.32
CA GLU A 120 1.32 -23.14 -12.74
C GLU A 120 2.82 -23.32 -13.07
N GLY A 121 3.66 -23.59 -12.06
CA GLY A 121 5.05 -23.94 -12.24
C GLY A 121 6.01 -22.76 -12.20
N VAL A 122 5.58 -21.57 -11.78
CA VAL A 122 6.48 -20.44 -11.51
C VAL A 122 7.50 -20.88 -10.46
N LYS A 123 8.79 -20.63 -10.71
CA LYS A 123 9.88 -21.04 -9.80
C LYS A 123 10.54 -19.87 -9.10
N SER A 124 10.51 -18.69 -9.70
CA SER A 124 11.15 -17.49 -9.20
C SER A 124 10.13 -16.39 -9.07
N LEU A 125 9.96 -15.84 -7.87
CA LEU A 125 8.98 -14.80 -7.60
C LEU A 125 9.59 -13.68 -6.74
N LEU A 126 9.51 -12.45 -7.26
CA LEU A 126 9.96 -11.24 -6.59
C LEU A 126 8.75 -10.43 -6.13
N ALA A 127 8.48 -10.42 -4.82
CA ALA A 127 7.41 -9.66 -4.22
C ALA A 127 7.77 -8.16 -4.14
N VAL A 128 6.84 -7.28 -4.54
CA VAL A 128 7.01 -5.83 -4.52
C VAL A 128 5.90 -5.21 -3.66
N PRO A 129 6.21 -4.70 -2.46
CA PRO A 129 5.24 -3.94 -1.67
C PRO A 129 5.05 -2.55 -2.27
N VAL A 130 3.97 -2.36 -3.04
CA VAL A 130 3.77 -1.14 -3.85
C VAL A 130 2.88 -0.09 -3.18
N SER A 131 2.03 -0.49 -2.23
CA SER A 131 1.07 0.42 -1.58
C SER A 131 1.64 1.23 -0.41
N PHE A 132 2.91 1.06 -0.05
CA PHE A 132 3.54 1.75 1.07
C PHE A 132 5.00 2.14 0.79
N VAL A 133 5.48 3.14 1.53
CA VAL A 133 6.81 3.73 1.34
C VAL A 133 7.81 3.35 2.43
N SER A 134 7.38 2.69 3.50
CA SER A 134 8.24 2.26 4.60
C SER A 134 7.94 0.83 5.01
N GLU A 135 8.91 0.17 5.64
CA GLU A 135 8.67 -1.13 6.26
C GLU A 135 7.61 -1.01 7.36
N HIS A 136 6.75 -2.03 7.47
CA HIS A 136 5.71 -2.14 8.48
C HIS A 136 5.29 -3.62 8.61
N ILE A 137 4.23 -3.91 9.36
CA ILE A 137 3.83 -5.29 9.64
C ILE A 137 3.50 -6.10 8.38
N GLU A 138 2.91 -5.47 7.37
CA GLU A 138 2.53 -6.19 6.15
C GLU A 138 3.75 -6.54 5.28
N THR A 139 4.85 -5.79 5.37
CA THR A 139 6.09 -6.15 4.66
C THR A 139 6.91 -7.17 5.44
N LEU A 140 7.14 -6.90 6.73
CA LEU A 140 8.06 -7.68 7.56
C LEU A 140 7.44 -8.99 8.09
N GLU A 141 6.12 -9.06 8.24
CA GLU A 141 5.43 -10.27 8.69
C GLU A 141 4.63 -10.92 7.56
N GLU A 142 3.68 -10.21 6.97
CA GLU A 142 2.83 -10.85 5.95
C GLU A 142 3.67 -11.28 4.72
N ILE A 143 4.49 -10.40 4.14
CA ILE A 143 5.29 -10.77 2.96
C ILE A 143 6.50 -11.64 3.32
N ASP A 144 7.32 -11.22 4.29
CA ASP A 144 8.60 -11.90 4.59
C ASP A 144 8.43 -13.24 5.33
N MET A 145 7.32 -13.44 6.04
CA MET A 145 7.04 -14.69 6.76
C MET A 145 5.86 -15.45 6.15
N GLU A 146 4.63 -14.94 6.24
CA GLU A 146 3.43 -15.73 5.90
C GLU A 146 3.34 -16.07 4.40
N TYR A 147 3.45 -15.08 3.52
CA TYR A 147 3.36 -15.26 2.08
C TYR A 147 4.60 -15.94 1.51
N ARG A 148 5.77 -15.71 2.09
CA ARG A 148 6.98 -16.45 1.74
C ARG A 148 6.81 -17.95 2.04
N GLU A 149 6.33 -18.32 3.23
CA GLU A 149 6.05 -19.71 3.59
C GLU A 149 5.05 -20.32 2.61
N LEU A 150 3.92 -19.64 2.37
CA LEU A 150 2.88 -20.09 1.44
C LEU A 150 3.40 -20.29 0.01
N ALA A 151 4.23 -19.37 -0.48
CA ALA A 151 4.78 -19.44 -1.83
C ALA A 151 5.72 -20.65 -1.99
N LEU A 152 6.60 -20.88 -1.00
CA LEU A 152 7.51 -22.03 -1.00
C LEU A 152 6.74 -23.35 -0.94
N ASP A 153 5.73 -23.44 -0.07
CA ASP A 153 4.85 -24.61 0.03
C ASP A 153 4.06 -24.87 -1.25
N SER A 154 3.77 -23.81 -2.01
CA SER A 154 3.04 -23.89 -3.28
C SER A 154 3.92 -24.24 -4.48
N GLY A 155 5.25 -24.32 -4.31
CA GLY A 155 6.18 -24.77 -5.35
C GLY A 155 7.05 -23.68 -5.97
N ILE A 156 7.02 -22.45 -5.45
CA ILE A 156 8.05 -21.43 -5.70
C ILE A 156 9.36 -21.89 -5.04
N VAL A 157 10.50 -21.64 -5.68
CA VAL A 157 11.82 -22.07 -5.19
C VAL A 157 12.68 -20.86 -4.82
N ASN A 158 12.71 -19.86 -5.68
CA ASN A 158 13.44 -18.62 -5.46
C ASN A 158 12.44 -17.53 -5.07
N TRP A 159 12.56 -17.04 -3.84
CA TRP A 159 11.76 -15.95 -3.32
C TRP A 159 12.65 -14.75 -3.04
N GLY A 160 12.20 -13.57 -3.48
CA GLY A 160 12.80 -12.29 -3.13
C GLY A 160 11.72 -11.29 -2.78
N ARG A 161 12.09 -10.26 -2.02
CA ARG A 161 11.22 -9.13 -1.73
C ARG A 161 11.98 -7.84 -1.98
N VAL A 162 11.35 -6.91 -2.68
CA VAL A 162 11.85 -5.53 -2.83
C VAL A 162 11.69 -4.80 -1.49
N PRO A 163 12.76 -4.17 -0.96
CA PRO A 163 12.63 -3.33 0.23
C PRO A 163 11.66 -2.18 -0.03
N ALA A 164 10.97 -1.72 1.02
CA ALA A 164 10.23 -0.47 0.92
C ALA A 164 11.18 0.70 0.61
N LEU A 165 10.65 1.78 0.04
CA LEU A 165 11.45 2.96 -0.35
C LEU A 165 12.27 3.53 0.81
N ASN A 166 11.72 3.52 2.03
CA ASN A 166 12.35 4.00 3.26
C ASN A 166 13.04 5.36 3.04
N CYS A 167 14.36 5.41 3.22
CA CYS A 167 15.16 6.62 3.07
C CYS A 167 15.87 6.73 1.70
N THR A 168 15.28 6.21 0.63
CA THR A 168 15.83 6.33 -0.72
C THR A 168 15.97 7.82 -1.10
N PRO A 169 17.19 8.34 -1.33
CA PRO A 169 17.41 9.77 -1.51
C PRO A 169 16.61 10.37 -2.66
N ALA A 170 16.59 9.71 -3.83
CA ALA A 170 15.85 10.18 -5.00
C ALA A 170 14.33 10.28 -4.76
N PHE A 171 13.78 9.40 -3.91
CA PHE A 171 12.37 9.47 -3.50
C PHE A 171 12.13 10.65 -2.54
N ILE A 172 13.02 10.86 -1.56
CA ILE A 172 12.91 11.98 -0.62
C ILE A 172 13.01 13.32 -1.36
N ASP A 173 13.96 13.44 -2.29
CA ASP A 173 14.13 14.65 -3.10
C ASP A 173 12.87 14.94 -3.92
N ASP A 174 12.27 13.92 -4.53
CA ASP A 174 11.04 14.05 -5.30
C ASP A 174 9.81 14.44 -4.44
N LEU A 175 9.75 13.96 -3.18
CA LEU A 175 8.75 14.43 -2.23
C LEU A 175 8.97 15.90 -1.83
N ALA A 176 10.23 16.31 -1.66
CA ALA A 176 10.57 17.70 -1.36
C ALA A 176 10.15 18.62 -2.52
N ASP A 177 10.43 18.21 -3.76
CA ASP A 177 9.98 18.91 -4.96
C ASP A 177 8.45 19.00 -5.02
N ALA A 178 7.73 17.90 -4.71
CA ALA A 178 6.26 17.90 -4.66
C ALA A 178 5.71 18.95 -3.70
N VAL A 179 6.33 19.09 -2.52
CA VAL A 179 5.93 20.08 -1.52
C VAL A 179 6.21 21.50 -2.02
N VAL A 180 7.40 21.75 -2.59
CA VAL A 180 7.76 23.07 -3.13
C VAL A 180 6.83 23.47 -4.27
N GLU A 181 6.50 22.55 -5.17
CA GLU A 181 5.54 22.74 -6.27
C GLU A 181 4.12 23.05 -5.75
N ALA A 182 3.72 22.46 -4.63
CA ALA A 182 2.40 22.67 -4.03
C ALA A 182 2.28 23.99 -3.26
N LEU A 183 3.38 24.59 -2.78
CA LEU A 183 3.36 25.81 -1.95
C LEU A 183 2.52 26.97 -2.52
N PRO A 184 2.57 27.30 -3.83
CA PRO A 184 1.76 28.38 -4.40
C PRO A 184 0.25 28.14 -4.35
N SER A 185 -0.19 26.89 -4.16
CA SER A 185 -1.61 26.52 -4.04
C SER A 185 -2.15 26.62 -2.61
N ALA A 186 -1.29 26.93 -1.63
CA ALA A 186 -1.69 27.00 -0.23
C ALA A 186 -2.64 28.19 0.00
N VAL A 187 -3.87 27.88 0.42
CA VAL A 187 -4.90 28.87 0.72
C VAL A 187 -5.46 28.60 2.11
N GLY A 188 -5.75 29.67 2.86
CA GLY A 188 -6.46 29.53 4.13
C GLY A 188 -7.86 28.97 3.87
N MET A 189 -8.31 28.01 4.66
CA MET A 189 -9.69 27.53 4.54
C MET A 189 -10.59 28.60 5.17
N PRO A 190 -11.42 29.33 4.40
CA PRO A 190 -12.31 30.29 5.00
C PRO A 190 -13.18 29.54 6.02
N ALA A 191 -13.21 30.04 7.26
CA ALA A 191 -14.23 29.63 8.21
C ALA A 191 -15.55 29.78 7.48
N ALA A 192 -16.37 28.72 7.46
CA ALA A 192 -17.67 28.76 6.81
C ALA A 192 -18.34 30.06 7.27
N ALA A 193 -18.53 31.00 6.34
CA ALA A 193 -19.21 32.24 6.65
C ALA A 193 -20.52 31.84 7.34
N ALA A 194 -20.89 32.58 8.39
CA ALA A 194 -22.15 32.42 9.11
C ALA A 194 -23.36 32.67 8.17
N ALA A 195 -23.52 31.82 7.16
CA ALA A 195 -24.71 31.65 6.38
C ALA A 195 -25.63 30.81 7.26
N GLY A 196 -26.57 31.51 7.90
CA GLY A 196 -27.51 30.93 8.86
C GLY A 196 -28.04 29.59 8.37
N ARG A 197 -27.80 28.55 9.18
CA ARG A 197 -28.52 27.30 9.09
C ARG A 197 -29.23 27.12 10.40
N ASN A 198 -30.55 27.00 10.29
CA ASN A 198 -31.40 26.47 11.35
C ASN A 198 -30.82 25.13 11.79
N ASP A 199 -30.73 24.95 13.09
CA ASP A 199 -30.53 23.67 13.75
C ASP A 199 -31.65 22.73 13.30
N ASP A 200 -31.31 21.64 12.60
CA ASP A 200 -32.01 20.35 12.56
C ASP A 200 -31.44 19.49 11.39
N GLU A 201 -30.30 18.83 11.61
CA GLU A 201 -29.90 17.56 10.97
C GLU A 201 -28.67 17.00 11.68
N ASP A 202 -28.69 15.72 12.04
CA ASP A 202 -27.69 15.06 12.88
C ASP A 202 -26.44 14.54 12.14
N ASP A 203 -25.35 14.54 12.90
CA ASP A 203 -23.93 14.52 12.55
C ASP A 203 -23.44 13.12 12.12
N ASP A 204 -23.43 12.84 10.81
CA ASP A 204 -22.95 11.57 10.22
C ASP A 204 -21.41 11.53 10.01
N ASP A 205 -20.70 12.62 10.31
CA ASP A 205 -19.27 12.76 10.01
C ASP A 205 -18.35 12.36 11.19
N ALA A 206 -18.86 12.41 12.42
CA ALA A 206 -18.11 12.00 13.61
C ALA A 206 -17.90 10.47 13.66
N VAL A 207 -18.88 9.69 13.18
CA VAL A 207 -18.80 8.22 13.12
C VAL A 207 -17.76 7.78 12.08
N SER A 208 -17.73 8.44 10.92
CA SER A 208 -16.75 8.16 9.86
C SER A 208 -15.30 8.43 10.30
N TYR A 209 -15.07 9.53 11.04
CA TYR A 209 -13.75 9.85 11.59
C TYR A 209 -13.35 8.93 12.75
N ALA A 210 -14.30 8.57 13.62
CA ALA A 210 -14.07 7.60 14.69
C ALA A 210 -13.74 6.22 14.12
N VAL A 211 -14.42 5.78 13.05
CA VAL A 211 -14.11 4.56 12.30
C VAL A 211 -12.68 4.62 11.76
N LYS A 212 -12.26 5.71 11.10
CA LYS A 212 -10.89 5.85 10.58
C LYS A 212 -9.81 5.81 11.67
N MET A 213 -10.05 6.41 12.84
CA MET A 213 -9.10 6.36 13.96
C MET A 213 -9.05 5.01 14.69
N ILE A 214 -10.19 4.33 14.81
CA ILE A 214 -10.31 3.02 15.47
C ILE A 214 -9.65 1.93 14.61
N PHE A 215 -9.78 1.95 13.28
CA PHE A 215 -9.16 0.91 12.43
C PHE A 215 -7.63 1.06 12.31
N GLY A 216 -7.08 2.27 12.37
CA GLY A 216 -5.62 2.48 12.37
C GLY A 216 -4.92 2.08 13.67
N SER A 217 -5.64 2.00 14.80
CA SER A 217 -5.07 1.75 16.14
C SER A 217 -5.56 0.47 16.83
N ILE A 218 -6.74 -0.05 16.52
CA ILE A 218 -7.24 -1.35 17.03
C ILE A 218 -6.67 -2.53 16.22
N LEU A 219 -6.28 -2.32 14.95
CA LEU A 219 -5.63 -3.38 14.15
C LEU A 219 -4.26 -3.78 14.73
N ALA A 220 -3.54 -2.84 15.34
CA ALA A 220 -2.33 -3.14 16.11
C ALA A 220 -2.62 -3.98 17.38
N PHE A 221 -3.85 -3.95 17.90
CA PHE A 221 -4.24 -4.69 19.11
C PHE A 221 -4.80 -6.09 18.80
N LEU A 222 -5.46 -6.27 17.65
CA LEU A 222 -6.01 -7.58 17.24
C LEU A 222 -4.96 -8.54 16.68
N LEU A 223 -3.84 -8.05 16.13
CA LEU A 223 -2.71 -8.89 15.72
C LEU A 223 -1.97 -9.53 16.92
N VAL A 224 -2.11 -8.97 18.14
CA VAL A 224 -1.56 -9.56 19.37
C VAL A 224 -2.40 -10.77 19.86
N LEU A 225 -3.63 -10.93 19.38
CA LEU A 225 -4.56 -11.97 19.83
C LEU A 225 -4.86 -13.01 18.74
N SER A 226 -3.92 -13.28 17.83
CA SER A 226 -4.02 -14.46 16.98
C SER A 226 -4.01 -15.73 17.86
N PRO A 227 -4.79 -16.78 17.51
CA PRO A 227 -4.82 -18.03 18.29
C PRO A 227 -3.44 -18.68 18.45
N LYS A 228 -2.51 -18.42 17.52
CA LYS A 228 -1.12 -18.88 17.57
C LYS A 228 -0.29 -18.14 18.64
N ALA A 229 -0.49 -16.83 18.83
CA ALA A 229 0.19 -16.04 19.87
C ALA A 229 -0.24 -16.45 21.30
N MET A 230 -1.52 -16.76 21.51
CA MET A 230 -2.00 -17.26 22.82
C MET A 230 -1.48 -18.67 23.16
N SER A 231 -1.27 -19.53 22.16
CA SER A 231 -0.69 -20.87 22.35
C SER A 231 0.79 -20.81 22.77
N ALA A 232 1.56 -19.88 22.17
CA ALA A 232 2.95 -19.66 22.51
C ALA A 232 3.15 -19.11 23.94
N PHE A 233 2.27 -18.22 24.40
CA PHE A 233 2.34 -17.67 25.76
C PHE A 233 1.94 -18.69 26.84
N ARG A 234 1.00 -19.59 26.55
CA ARG A 234 0.55 -20.62 27.50
C ARG A 234 1.60 -21.71 27.74
N ASN A 235 2.49 -21.97 26.78
CA ASN A 235 3.55 -22.96 26.89
C ASN A 235 4.83 -22.44 27.58
N HIS A 236 4.87 -21.18 28.03
CA HIS A 236 6.02 -20.59 28.74
C HIS A 236 5.70 -20.12 30.17
N VAL A 237 4.47 -20.31 30.66
CA VAL A 237 4.04 -19.86 32.00
C VAL A 237 3.43 -20.99 32.86
N LEU A 238 3.64 -22.26 32.49
CA LEU A 238 3.38 -23.41 33.37
C LEU A 238 4.52 -24.42 33.28
#